data_AF-A0A3N4K731-F1
#
_entry.id   AF-A0A3N4K731-F1
#
_cell.length_a   1.000
_cell.length_b   1.000
_cell.length_c   1.000
_cell.angle_alpha   90.00
_cell.angle_beta   90.00
_cell.angle_gamma   90.00
#
_symmetry.space_group_name_H-M   'P 1'
#
loop_
_entity.id
_entity.type
_entity.pdbx_description
1 polymer ?
#
loop_
_entity_poly.entity_id
_entity_poly.type
_entity_poly.pdbx_seq_one_letter_code
_entity_poly.pdbx_strand_id
1 'polypeptide(L)'
;SHTIAATVSSKFLDFSAYRGNDLRPVGVKHGCRWCLCVSRWKEVYDAYKAGNVCADAVPGVGLNATHKKALEKVSYEQLEEFA
;
A
#
# COMPACT_ATOMS: atom_id res chain seq x y z
N SER A 1 8.04 3.49 -9.08
CA SER A 1 8.12 4.81 -8.41
C SER A 1 7.65 4.63 -6.98
N HIS A 2 8.55 4.74 -5.99
CA HIS A 2 8.26 4.57 -4.57
C HIS A 2 7.80 5.90 -3.97
N THR A 3 6.51 6.20 -4.12
CA THR A 3 5.96 7.53 -3.84
C THR A 3 4.92 7.56 -2.74
N ILE A 4 4.41 6.40 -2.29
CA ILE A 4 3.44 6.31 -1.20
C ILE A 4 4.18 5.95 0.09
N ALA A 5 4.14 6.84 1.07
CA ALA A 5 4.62 6.53 2.42
C ALA A 5 3.51 5.75 3.13
N ALA A 6 3.75 4.47 3.42
CA ALA A 6 2.72 3.57 3.92
C ALA A 6 3.09 2.91 5.24
N THR A 7 2.10 2.58 6.07
CA THR A 7 2.25 1.66 7.20
C THR A 7 1.68 0.30 6.81
N VAL A 8 2.53 -0.72 6.77
CA VAL A 8 2.14 -2.04 6.24
C VAL A 8 1.51 -2.94 7.29
N SER A 9 0.52 -3.74 6.91
CA SER A 9 -0.08 -4.77 7.76
C SER A 9 0.44 -6.17 7.40
N SER A 10 0.12 -7.18 8.22
CA SER A 10 0.48 -8.57 7.92
C SER A 10 -0.27 -9.07 6.69
N LYS A 11 -1.56 -8.71 6.56
CA LYS A 11 -2.39 -9.08 5.40
C LYS A 11 -1.86 -8.46 4.11
N PHE A 12 -1.37 -7.22 4.16
CA PHE A 12 -0.67 -6.63 3.03
C PHE A 12 0.58 -7.43 2.67
N LEU A 13 1.41 -7.80 3.65
CA LEU A 13 2.64 -8.56 3.40
C LEU A 13 2.34 -9.94 2.79
N ASP A 14 1.25 -10.59 3.19
CA ASP A 14 0.79 -11.85 2.60
C ASP A 14 0.28 -11.65 1.17
N PHE A 15 -0.57 -10.63 0.95
CA PHE A 15 -1.05 -10.26 -0.38
C PHE A 15 0.11 -9.93 -1.33
N SER A 16 1.04 -9.07 -0.88
CA SER A 16 2.19 -8.62 -1.69
C SER A 16 3.11 -9.79 -2.03
N ALA A 17 3.38 -10.69 -1.07
CA ALA A 17 4.17 -11.91 -1.33
C ALA A 17 3.47 -12.83 -2.35
N TYR A 18 2.16 -13.06 -2.19
CA TYR A 18 1.37 -13.84 -3.15
C TYR A 18 1.40 -13.24 -4.57
N ARG A 19 1.49 -11.92 -4.69
CA ARG A 19 1.62 -11.19 -5.98
C ARG A 19 3.09 -11.03 -6.43
N GLY A 20 4.00 -11.81 -5.87
CA GLY A 20 5.41 -11.89 -6.28
C GLY A 20 6.28 -10.74 -5.78
N ASN A 21 5.91 -10.09 -4.68
CA ASN A 21 6.65 -8.99 -4.06
C ASN A 21 6.75 -9.19 -2.54
N ASP A 22 7.54 -10.19 -2.11
CA ASP A 22 7.77 -10.40 -0.68
C ASP A 22 8.78 -9.37 -0.12
N LEU A 23 8.33 -8.61 0.88
CA LEU A 23 9.11 -7.55 1.53
C LEU A 23 9.77 -8.01 2.83
N ARG A 24 9.41 -9.19 3.34
CA ARG A 24 9.98 -9.73 4.59
C ARG A 24 11.50 -9.98 4.51
N PRO A 25 12.08 -10.44 3.38
CA PRO A 25 13.53 -10.65 3.28
C PRO A 25 14.34 -9.36 3.43
N VAL A 26 13.75 -8.20 3.11
CA VAL A 26 14.37 -6.88 3.29
C VAL A 26 14.01 -6.23 4.62
N GLY A 27 13.45 -7.01 5.57
CA GLY A 27 13.24 -6.60 6.95
C GLY A 27 11.91 -5.89 7.22
N VAL A 28 10.99 -5.80 6.25
CA VAL A 28 9.67 -5.20 6.47
C VAL A 28 8.80 -6.14 7.29
N LYS A 29 8.19 -5.60 8.34
CA LYS A 29 7.31 -6.32 9.27
C LYS A 29 5.99 -5.57 9.43
N HIS A 30 5.03 -6.23 10.06
CA HIS A 30 3.78 -5.59 10.48
C HIS A 30 4.05 -4.27 11.23
N GLY A 31 3.31 -3.22 10.86
CA GLY A 31 3.44 -1.89 11.44
C GLY A 31 4.63 -1.06 10.93
N CYS A 32 5.50 -1.61 10.07
CA CYS A 32 6.61 -0.84 9.52
C CYS A 32 6.11 0.28 8.59
N ARG A 33 6.70 1.47 8.74
CA ARG A 33 6.61 2.53 7.74
C ARG A 33 7.54 2.22 6.58
N TRP A 34 7.02 2.28 5.36
CA TRP A 34 7.74 1.90 4.15
C TRP A 34 7.29 2.72 2.94
N CYS A 35 8.25 3.14 2.11
CA CYS A 35 7.94 3.79 0.84
C CYS A 35 7.54 2.73 -0.19
N LEU A 36 6.25 2.61 -0.47
CA LEU A 36 5.70 1.65 -1.43
C LEU A 36 5.68 2.21 -2.84
N CYS A 37 5.84 1.29 -3.80
CA CYS A 37 5.56 1.60 -5.19
C CYS A 37 4.06 1.89 -5.34
N VAL A 38 3.71 3.01 -5.99
CA VAL A 38 2.30 3.40 -6.18
C VAL A 38 1.46 2.31 -6.86
N SER A 39 2.04 1.56 -7.80
CA SER A 39 1.33 0.47 -8.46
C SER A 39 1.07 -0.73 -7.54
N ARG A 40 1.95 -0.99 -6.56
CA ARG A 40 1.76 -2.07 -5.58
C ARG A 40 0.71 -1.72 -4.53
N TRP A 41 0.66 -0.46 -4.12
CA TRP A 41 -0.42 0.02 -3.25
C TRP A 41 -1.77 0.01 -3.99
N LYS A 42 -1.80 0.48 -5.24
CA LYS A 42 -3.01 0.46 -6.07
C LYS A 42 -3.55 -0.96 -6.29
N GLU A 43 -2.67 -1.93 -6.50
CA GLU A 43 -3.05 -3.33 -6.71
C GLU A 43 -3.87 -3.90 -5.55
N VAL A 44 -3.48 -3.64 -4.30
CA VAL A 44 -4.23 -4.10 -3.12
C VAL A 44 -5.48 -3.27 -2.87
N TYR A 45 -5.44 -1.95 -3.15
CA TYR A 45 -6.62 -1.10 -3.10
C TYR A 45 -7.70 -1.57 -4.07
N ASP A 46 -7.34 -1.85 -5.33
CA ASP A 46 -8.28 -2.33 -6.35
C ASP A 46 -8.87 -3.69 -5.95
N ALA A 47 -8.06 -4.59 -5.37
CA ALA A 47 -8.53 -5.86 -4.82
C ALA A 47 -9.52 -5.66 -3.67
N TYR A 48 -9.31 -4.66 -2.81
CA TYR A 48 -10.23 -4.29 -1.73
C TYR A 48 -11.56 -3.76 -2.29
N LYS A 49 -11.54 -2.83 -3.27
CA LYS A 49 -12.79 -2.32 -3.87
C LYS A 49 -13.56 -3.40 -4.62
N ALA A 50 -12.88 -4.43 -5.13
CA ALA A 50 -13.51 -5.61 -5.72
C ALA A 50 -14.02 -6.65 -4.69
N GLY A 51 -13.80 -6.42 -3.39
CA GLY A 51 -14.23 -7.34 -2.32
C GLY A 51 -13.34 -8.57 -2.13
N ASN A 52 -12.17 -8.63 -2.77
CA ASN A 52 -11.26 -9.79 -2.71
C ASN A 52 -10.42 -9.82 -1.43
N VAL A 53 -10.20 -8.66 -0.81
CA VAL A 53 -9.48 -8.51 0.45
C VAL A 53 -10.20 -7.51 1.35
N CYS A 54 -10.02 -7.61 2.66
CA CYS A 54 -10.57 -6.65 3.61
C CYS A 54 -9.72 -5.37 3.65
N ALA A 55 -10.29 -4.27 4.18
CA ALA A 55 -9.61 -2.98 4.33
C ALA A 55 -8.24 -3.07 5.04
N ASP A 56 -8.10 -3.95 6.03
CA ASP A 56 -6.84 -4.20 6.76
C ASP A 56 -5.69 -4.72 5.87
N ALA A 57 -5.96 -5.19 4.64
CA ALA A 57 -4.91 -5.54 3.67
C ALA A 57 -4.35 -4.32 2.93
N VAL A 58 -5.07 -3.19 2.91
CA VAL A 58 -4.61 -1.96 2.26
C VAL A 58 -3.69 -1.21 3.24
N PRO A 59 -2.42 -0.95 2.89
CA PRO A 59 -1.52 -0.20 3.77
C PRO A 59 -2.04 1.21 4.04
N GLY A 60 -2.02 1.63 5.30
CA GLY A 60 -2.36 3.01 5.68
C GLY A 60 -1.36 4.01 5.09
N VAL A 61 -1.79 5.24 4.81
CA VAL A 61 -1.07 6.22 4.00
C VAL A 61 -0.70 7.47 4.81
N GLY A 62 0.59 7.75 4.94
CA GLY A 62 1.04 9.05 5.43
C GLY A 62 0.91 10.13 4.35
N LEU A 63 -0.22 10.85 4.28
CA LEU A 63 -0.46 11.89 3.26
C LEU A 63 0.66 12.93 3.19
N ASN A 64 1.08 13.47 4.34
CA ASN A 64 2.15 14.48 4.43
C ASN A 64 3.54 13.96 4.00
N ALA A 65 3.73 12.64 3.96
CA ALA A 65 4.98 11.99 3.55
C ALA A 65 4.88 11.34 2.16
N THR A 66 3.73 11.46 1.48
CA THR A 66 3.47 10.86 0.17
C THR A 66 3.75 11.88 -0.93
N HIS A 67 4.56 11.49 -1.90
CA HIS A 67 4.98 12.39 -2.97
C HIS A 67 3.84 12.61 -3.99
N LYS A 68 3.63 13.86 -4.42
CA LYS A 68 2.53 14.25 -5.35
C LYS A 68 2.42 13.43 -6.64
N LYS A 69 3.54 12.86 -7.13
CA LYS A 69 3.57 11.94 -8.29
C LYS A 69 2.73 10.68 -8.09
N ALA A 70 2.39 10.31 -6.85
CA ALA A 70 1.42 9.23 -6.60
C ALA A 70 0.08 9.53 -7.30
N LEU A 71 -0.31 10.80 -7.39
CA LEU A 71 -1.55 11.26 -8.01
C LEU A 71 -1.62 11.01 -9.53
N GLU A 72 -0.52 10.63 -10.17
CA GLU A 72 -0.52 10.20 -11.58
C GLU A 72 -1.19 8.84 -11.78
N LYS A 73 -1.36 8.03 -10.71
CA LYS A 73 -1.92 6.67 -10.79
C LYS A 73 -3.07 6.38 -9.83
N VAL A 74 -3.19 7.14 -8.75
CA VAL A 74 -4.27 7.04 -7.76
C VAL A 74 -4.86 8.42 -7.52
N SER A 75 -6.11 8.51 -7.08
CA SER A 75 -6.72 9.80 -6.72
C SER A 75 -6.37 10.20 -5.29
N TYR A 76 -6.60 11.47 -4.95
CA TYR A 76 -6.39 11.94 -3.57
C TYR A 76 -7.36 11.25 -2.60
N GLU A 77 -8.62 11.09 -3.00
CA GLU A 77 -9.67 10.44 -2.21
C GLU A 77 -9.33 8.98 -1.90
N GLN A 78 -8.70 8.27 -2.84
CA GLN A 78 -8.21 6.91 -2.60
C GLN A 78 -7.15 6.89 -1.50
N LEU A 79 -6.21 7.85 -1.51
CA LEU A 79 -5.18 7.97 -0.49
C LEU A 79 -5.78 8.41 0.86
N GLU A 80 -6.75 9.32 0.84
CA GLU A 80 -7.44 9.83 2.03
C GLU A 80 -8.30 8.76 2.72
N GLU A 81 -8.92 7.83 1.96
CA GLU A 81 -9.69 6.70 2.52
C GLU A 81 -8.84 5.83 3.48
N PHE A 82 -7.52 5.86 3.34
CA PHE A 82 -6.57 5.06 4.12
C PHE A 82 -5.52 5.89 4.86
N ALA A 83 -5.74 7.20 5.06
CA ALA A 83 -4.78 8.09 5.71
C ALA A 83 -4.60 7.85 7.22
#